data_AF-A0A6C0C7R4-F1
#
_entry.id   AF-A0A6C0C7R4-F1
#
_cell.length_a   1.000
_cell.length_b   1.000
_cell.length_c   1.000
_cell.angle_alpha   90.00
_cell.angle_beta   90.00
_cell.angle_gamma   90.00
#
_symmetry.space_group_name_H-M   'P 1'
#
loop_
_entity.id
_entity.type
_entity.pdbx_description
1 polymer ?
#
loop_
_entity_poly.entity_id
_entity_poly.type
_entity_poly.pdbx_seq_one_letter_code
_entity_poly.pdbx_strand_id
1 'polypeptide(L)'
;MDNQITERELVMQICNSVPKETEELHTVIKKFEAAYSPKHLPPPFPVKNEEIEMMFKKYGGDTTYYFCSSDNPSTTLENVKYLSATREPTNISFGQRYNKNELAEFGGYQKSSYGDAIHSIYVACFVHTPFFRSEEEKDFVLRDVCGVKVKIASLDELIQKSEDATAIETLSASKNVLAAEILKMNESLFQHIDVKILNVPAPAFDAHYQYDNLKFFPKNDPLRNDKLIERFTLIFRSIFACALRENLTEIYLVGFGLGHFDNSRDHYVQGLQNALQFFANWEGFQNIGLHFLDYSEATVHAIRAKIEGIKIEYIKTNYRCLFSTIEKISQTFDISKVLLVNAWDPLSVVGNGNSCDNSWDGQYGRRTLMQYFSMPQINDKIRYIDIDDF
;
A
#
# COMPACT_ATOMS: atom_id res chain seq x y z
N MET A 1 27.62 4.82 37.69
CA MET A 1 26.34 5.25 37.10
C MET A 1 26.29 4.59 35.74
N ASP A 2 25.56 3.49 35.62
CA ASP A 2 25.33 2.87 34.32
C ASP A 2 24.51 3.86 33.49
N ASN A 3 25.06 4.33 32.37
CA ASN A 3 24.32 5.12 31.40
C ASN A 3 23.25 4.22 30.79
N GLN A 4 22.03 4.27 31.33
CA GLN A 4 20.88 3.62 30.73
C GLN A 4 20.58 4.32 29.40
N ILE A 5 20.71 3.57 28.31
CA ILE A 5 20.30 3.99 26.96
C ILE A 5 18.78 4.18 26.97
N THR A 6 18.29 5.30 26.47
CA THR A 6 16.85 5.57 26.32
C THR A 6 16.25 4.70 25.22
N GLU A 7 14.93 4.44 25.26
CA GLU A 7 14.24 3.67 24.19
C GLU A 7 14.51 4.26 22.80
N ARG A 8 14.45 5.59 22.68
CA ARG A 8 14.72 6.31 21.44
C ARG A 8 16.14 6.07 20.93
N GLU A 9 17.14 6.17 21.79
CA GLU A 9 18.53 5.90 21.42
C GLU A 9 18.72 4.45 20.98
N LEU A 10 18.07 3.49 21.66
CA LEU A 10 18.12 2.08 21.29
C LEU A 10 17.50 1.82 19.91
N VAL A 11 16.29 2.35 19.65
CA VAL A 11 15.62 2.25 18.35
C VAL A 11 16.51 2.79 17.24
N MET A 12 17.12 3.97 17.44
CA MET A 12 17.97 4.58 16.44
C MET A 12 19.29 3.82 16.24
N GLN A 13 19.86 3.21 17.29
CA GLN A 13 21.01 2.32 17.17
C GLN A 13 20.68 1.09 16.32
N ILE A 14 19.54 0.44 16.54
CA ILE A 14 19.07 -0.71 15.76
C ILE A 14 18.90 -0.34 14.28
N CYS A 15 18.28 0.81 13.99
CA CYS A 15 18.08 1.29 12.61
C CYS A 15 19.40 1.65 11.90
N ASN A 16 20.48 1.92 12.64
CA ASN A 16 21.80 2.18 12.06
C ASN A 16 22.64 0.91 11.89
N SER A 17 22.22 -0.21 12.49
CA SER A 17 22.88 -1.52 12.39
C SER A 17 22.16 -2.47 11.43
N VAL A 18 21.40 -1.94 10.47
CA VAL A 18 20.63 -2.74 9.52
C VAL A 18 21.56 -3.68 8.75
N PRO A 19 21.19 -4.96 8.61
CA PRO A 19 21.94 -5.92 7.82
C PRO A 19 22.26 -5.46 6.41
N LYS A 20 23.49 -5.71 5.98
CA LYS A 20 23.91 -5.48 4.58
C LYS A 20 23.95 -6.77 3.77
N GLU A 21 23.82 -7.92 4.42
CA GLU A 21 23.96 -9.26 3.85
C GLU A 21 22.68 -10.11 3.95
N THR A 22 22.58 -11.13 3.10
CA THR A 22 21.36 -11.90 2.82
C THR A 22 20.86 -12.75 3.98
N GLU A 23 21.77 -13.46 4.67
CA GLU A 23 21.42 -14.37 5.78
C GLU A 23 20.88 -13.59 6.99
N GLU A 24 21.40 -12.38 7.19
CA GLU A 24 20.96 -11.47 8.23
C GLU A 24 19.58 -10.85 7.91
N LEU A 25 19.30 -10.49 6.65
CA LEU A 25 18.01 -9.90 6.25
C LEU A 25 16.83 -10.85 6.52
N HIS A 26 16.95 -12.13 6.15
CA HIS A 26 15.90 -13.11 6.41
C HIS A 26 15.69 -13.32 7.91
N THR A 27 16.77 -13.35 8.69
CA THR A 27 16.70 -13.46 10.15
C THR A 27 15.96 -12.28 10.77
N VAL A 28 16.23 -11.05 10.32
CA VAL A 28 15.54 -9.85 10.80
C VAL A 28 14.06 -9.85 10.42
N ILE A 29 13.71 -10.26 9.20
CA ILE A 29 12.30 -10.43 8.78
C ILE A 29 11.58 -11.45 9.67
N LYS A 30 12.22 -12.59 9.97
CA LYS A 30 11.62 -13.62 10.83
C LYS A 30 11.41 -13.14 12.26
N LYS A 31 12.33 -12.33 12.81
CA LYS A 31 12.15 -11.67 14.10
C LYS A 31 10.97 -10.71 14.10
N PHE A 32 10.79 -9.92 13.03
CA PHE A 32 9.61 -9.07 12.90
C PHE A 32 8.31 -9.88 12.81
N GLU A 33 8.29 -10.94 12.01
CA GLU A 33 7.13 -11.82 11.85
C GLU A 33 6.73 -12.50 13.17
N ALA A 34 7.70 -12.85 14.02
CA ALA A 34 7.45 -13.42 15.35
C ALA A 34 6.66 -12.49 16.28
N ALA A 35 6.68 -11.17 16.03
CA ALA A 35 5.85 -10.23 16.76
C ALA A 35 4.35 -10.38 16.45
N TYR A 36 3.95 -10.89 15.29
CA TYR A 36 2.53 -11.02 14.96
C TYR A 36 1.85 -12.16 15.72
N SER A 37 0.58 -11.96 16.06
CA SER A 37 -0.29 -13.10 16.41
C SER A 37 -0.41 -14.06 15.22
N PRO A 38 -0.54 -15.38 15.42
CA PRO A 38 -0.66 -16.35 14.33
C PRO A 38 -1.77 -16.04 13.29
N LYS A 39 -2.90 -15.47 13.73
CA LYS A 39 -4.02 -15.10 12.85
C LYS A 39 -3.81 -13.80 12.06
N HIS A 40 -2.78 -13.04 12.42
CA HIS A 40 -2.50 -11.72 11.84
C HIS A 40 -1.14 -11.71 11.15
N LEU A 41 -0.52 -12.88 10.95
CA LEU A 41 0.73 -12.95 10.21
C LEU A 41 0.57 -12.29 8.83
N PRO A 42 1.63 -11.62 8.35
CA PRO A 42 1.75 -11.31 6.94
C PRO A 42 1.53 -12.59 6.12
N PRO A 43 0.95 -12.52 4.93
CA PRO A 43 0.77 -13.70 4.12
C PRO A 43 2.11 -14.33 3.77
N PRO A 44 2.17 -15.66 3.64
CA PRO A 44 3.38 -16.33 3.20
C PRO A 44 3.61 -15.97 1.74
N PHE A 45 4.41 -14.94 1.48
CA PHE A 45 4.83 -14.64 0.12
C PHE A 45 5.65 -15.82 -0.39
N PRO A 46 5.45 -16.28 -1.64
CA PRO A 46 6.12 -17.46 -2.20
C PRO A 46 7.58 -17.17 -2.57
N VAL A 47 8.24 -16.30 -1.82
CA VAL A 47 9.54 -15.73 -2.13
C VAL A 47 10.57 -16.53 -1.35
N LYS A 48 11.42 -17.26 -2.07
CA LYS A 48 12.59 -17.93 -1.47
C LYS A 48 13.56 -16.88 -0.93
N ASN A 49 14.44 -17.27 -0.01
CA ASN A 49 15.42 -16.35 0.58
C ASN A 49 16.21 -15.56 -0.46
N GLU A 50 16.67 -16.22 -1.53
CA GLU A 50 17.40 -15.60 -2.66
C GLU A 50 16.56 -14.55 -3.41
N GLU A 51 15.24 -14.77 -3.50
CA GLU A 51 14.33 -13.86 -4.18
C GLU A 51 14.04 -12.62 -3.33
N ILE A 52 14.01 -12.72 -1.99
CA ILE A 52 13.82 -11.57 -1.10
C ILE A 52 14.95 -10.55 -1.32
N GLU A 53 16.19 -11.02 -1.39
CA GLU A 53 17.35 -10.15 -1.63
C GLU A 53 17.25 -9.45 -2.99
N MET A 54 16.93 -10.20 -4.05
CA MET A 54 16.73 -9.62 -5.38
C MET A 54 15.65 -8.54 -5.36
N MET A 55 14.57 -8.76 -4.61
CA MET A 55 13.50 -7.78 -4.42
C MET A 55 14.02 -6.55 -3.65
N PHE A 56 14.74 -6.70 -2.54
CA PHE A 56 15.34 -5.56 -1.82
C PHE A 56 16.37 -4.78 -2.66
N LYS A 57 17.14 -5.47 -3.50
CA LYS A 57 18.07 -4.83 -4.45
C LYS A 57 17.34 -4.04 -5.51
N LYS A 58 16.21 -4.55 -6.02
CA LYS A 58 15.41 -3.90 -7.06
C LYS A 58 14.57 -2.74 -6.53
N TYR A 59 13.90 -2.92 -5.39
CA TYR A 59 12.85 -2.01 -4.90
C TYR A 59 13.24 -1.22 -3.65
N GLY A 60 14.14 -1.73 -2.81
CA GLY A 60 14.41 -1.14 -1.50
C GLY A 60 14.91 0.31 -1.54
N GLY A 61 15.62 0.69 -2.61
CA GLY A 61 16.12 2.06 -2.82
C GLY A 61 15.07 3.09 -3.23
N ASP A 62 13.87 2.64 -3.62
CA ASP A 62 12.80 3.52 -4.08
C ASP A 62 11.88 3.97 -2.93
N THR A 63 11.94 3.29 -1.78
CA THR A 63 11.11 3.64 -0.61
C THR A 63 11.40 5.04 -0.10
N THR A 64 10.34 5.82 0.08
CA THR A 64 10.45 7.23 0.44
C THR A 64 9.35 7.63 1.42
N TYR A 65 9.73 8.19 2.56
CA TYR A 65 8.81 8.87 3.46
C TYR A 65 8.71 10.35 3.10
N TYR A 66 7.49 10.81 2.86
CA TYR A 66 7.15 12.22 2.68
C TYR A 66 6.60 12.79 3.99
N PHE A 67 7.13 13.93 4.42
CA PHE A 67 6.67 14.67 5.58
C PHE A 67 6.62 16.17 5.25
N CYS A 68 6.16 17.01 6.16
CA CYS A 68 6.07 18.46 5.97
C CYS A 68 6.57 19.16 7.24
N SER A 69 7.76 19.77 7.20
CA SER A 69 8.30 20.42 8.41
C SER A 69 7.44 21.58 8.91
N SER A 70 6.70 22.26 8.02
CA SER A 70 5.74 23.30 8.41
C SER A 70 4.41 22.78 8.97
N ASP A 71 4.14 21.46 8.96
CA ASP A 71 2.90 20.89 9.52
C ASP A 71 2.76 21.27 11.01
N ASN A 72 3.82 21.07 11.80
CA ASN A 72 3.84 21.45 13.21
C ASN A 72 5.27 21.42 13.80
N PRO A 73 5.53 22.06 14.96
CA PRO A 73 6.87 22.13 15.57
C PRO A 73 7.51 20.78 15.92
N SER A 74 6.72 19.71 16.07
CA SER A 74 7.25 18.37 16.33
C SER A 74 7.72 17.68 15.05
N THR A 75 7.43 18.21 13.85
CA THR A 75 7.81 17.60 12.57
C THR A 75 9.28 17.88 12.23
N THR A 76 10.18 17.24 12.98
CA THR A 76 11.62 17.21 12.68
C THR A 76 11.98 15.93 11.95
N LEU A 77 13.04 15.95 11.14
CA LEU A 77 13.53 14.74 10.47
C LEU A 77 13.81 13.59 11.46
N GLU A 78 14.32 13.93 12.64
CA GLU A 78 14.59 12.94 13.69
C GLU A 78 13.31 12.28 14.20
N ASN A 79 12.25 13.07 14.46
CA ASN A 79 10.96 12.53 14.86
C ASN A 79 10.28 11.73 13.74
N VAL A 80 10.41 12.15 12.48
CA VAL A 80 9.89 11.40 11.33
C VAL A 80 10.58 10.04 11.22
N LYS A 81 11.92 10.00 11.34
CA LYS A 81 12.69 8.74 11.36
C LYS A 81 12.26 7.84 12.50
N TYR A 82 12.19 8.37 13.72
CA TYR A 82 11.76 7.62 14.88
C TYR A 82 10.31 7.09 14.73
N LEU A 83 9.40 7.90 14.20
CA LEU A 83 8.01 7.50 13.93
C LEU A 83 7.92 6.41 12.86
N SER A 84 8.76 6.46 11.82
CA SER A 84 8.81 5.41 10.80
C SER A 84 9.36 4.08 11.33
N ALA A 85 10.23 4.13 12.34
CA ALA A 85 10.80 2.94 12.99
C ALA A 85 9.84 2.31 14.02
N THR A 86 8.97 3.09 14.64
CA THR A 86 8.13 2.64 15.76
C THR A 86 6.66 2.45 15.33
N ARG A 87 6.45 1.57 14.35
CA ARG A 87 5.11 1.22 13.84
C ARG A 87 4.70 -0.17 14.31
N GLU A 88 3.45 -0.33 14.73
CA GLU A 88 2.95 -1.60 15.26
C GLU A 88 2.66 -2.61 14.12
N PRO A 89 2.85 -3.92 14.34
CA PRO A 89 2.52 -4.95 13.36
C PRO A 89 1.07 -4.90 12.83
N THR A 90 0.14 -4.51 13.69
CA THR A 90 -1.30 -4.42 13.39
C THR A 90 -1.86 -3.13 13.96
N ASN A 91 -2.89 -2.57 13.32
CA ASN A 91 -3.54 -1.37 13.84
C ASN A 91 -4.27 -1.59 15.19
N ILE A 92 -4.73 -0.49 15.79
CA ILE A 92 -5.39 -0.47 17.10
C ILE A 92 -6.75 -1.17 17.13
N SER A 93 -7.48 -1.22 16.01
CA SER A 93 -8.81 -1.84 15.92
C SER A 93 -8.77 -3.34 16.17
N PHE A 94 -7.61 -3.98 15.96
CA PHE A 94 -7.41 -5.38 16.29
C PHE A 94 -7.19 -5.62 17.79
N GLY A 95 -6.92 -4.57 18.58
CA GLY A 95 -6.64 -4.67 20.01
C GLY A 95 -5.19 -5.09 20.29
N GLN A 96 -4.23 -4.51 19.56
CA GLN A 96 -2.78 -4.79 19.69
C GLN A 96 -2.46 -6.29 19.64
N ARG A 97 -2.83 -6.95 18.53
CA ARG A 97 -2.66 -8.40 18.32
C ARG A 97 -1.23 -8.74 17.92
N TYR A 98 -0.28 -8.34 18.75
CA TYR A 98 1.12 -8.65 18.57
C TYR A 98 1.81 -8.87 19.93
N ASN A 99 2.93 -9.58 19.92
CA ASN A 99 3.74 -9.83 21.10
C ASN A 99 4.71 -8.66 21.33
N LYS A 100 4.49 -7.91 22.41
CA LYS A 100 5.30 -6.74 22.76
C LYS A 100 6.76 -7.08 23.08
N ASN A 101 7.04 -8.27 23.60
CA ASN A 101 8.41 -8.68 23.90
C ASN A 101 9.20 -8.96 22.62
N GLU A 102 8.58 -9.66 21.66
CA GLU A 102 9.17 -9.92 20.35
C GLU A 102 9.38 -8.60 19.58
N LEU A 103 8.42 -7.67 19.67
CA LEU A 103 8.57 -6.34 19.07
C LEU A 103 9.72 -5.54 19.70
N ALA A 104 9.88 -5.63 21.03
CA ALA A 104 10.99 -5.00 21.74
C ALA A 104 12.33 -5.62 21.36
N GLU A 105 12.40 -6.94 21.21
CA GLU A 105 13.61 -7.64 20.77
C GLU A 105 13.97 -7.28 19.33
N PHE A 106 12.97 -7.19 18.45
CA PHE A 106 13.17 -6.85 17.05
C PHE A 106 13.60 -5.39 16.86
N GLY A 107 12.86 -4.45 17.47
CA GLY A 107 12.93 -3.04 17.11
C GLY A 107 13.29 -2.09 18.25
N GLY A 108 13.36 -2.58 19.49
CA GLY A 108 13.65 -1.77 20.67
C GLY A 108 12.44 -1.00 21.24
N TYR A 109 11.22 -1.31 20.82
CA TYR A 109 9.99 -0.65 21.27
C TYR A 109 8.84 -1.63 21.51
N GLN A 110 7.88 -1.27 22.36
CA GLN A 110 6.73 -2.12 22.70
C GLN A 110 5.38 -1.61 22.17
N LYS A 111 5.33 -0.35 21.75
CA LYS A 111 4.15 0.34 21.24
C LYS A 111 4.57 1.39 20.22
N SER A 112 3.65 1.80 19.35
CA SER A 112 3.96 2.86 18.40
C SER A 112 4.15 4.21 19.09
N SER A 113 5.14 4.97 18.64
CA SER A 113 5.32 6.37 19.08
C SER A 113 4.25 7.31 18.53
N TYR A 114 3.43 6.84 17.57
CA TYR A 114 2.28 7.60 17.09
C TYR A 114 1.26 7.86 18.21
N GLY A 115 1.22 7.05 19.27
CA GLY A 115 0.38 7.33 20.44
C GLY A 115 0.97 8.36 21.41
N ASP A 116 2.26 8.70 21.26
CA ASP A 116 2.93 9.72 22.07
C ASP A 116 2.77 11.09 21.40
N ALA A 117 3.29 12.18 22.00
CA ALA A 117 3.15 13.58 21.50
C ALA A 117 3.63 13.84 20.04
N ILE A 118 4.06 12.79 19.34
CA ILE A 118 4.49 12.68 17.94
C ILE A 118 3.29 12.39 17.01
N HIS A 119 2.09 12.11 17.54
CA HIS A 119 0.82 11.95 16.80
C HIS A 119 0.45 13.17 15.92
N SER A 120 1.13 14.30 16.09
CA SER A 120 0.94 15.49 15.26
C SER A 120 1.46 15.31 13.82
N ILE A 121 2.50 14.50 13.65
CA ILE A 121 3.32 14.48 12.44
C ILE A 121 2.61 13.74 11.30
N TYR A 122 2.44 14.43 10.18
CA TYR A 122 2.10 13.81 8.92
C TYR A 122 3.28 13.04 8.33
N VAL A 123 3.06 11.77 7.96
CA VAL A 123 4.05 10.97 7.23
C VAL A 123 3.35 10.05 6.24
N ALA A 124 3.58 10.23 4.94
CA ALA A 124 3.18 9.27 3.91
C ALA A 124 4.37 8.42 3.45
N CYS A 125 4.13 7.18 3.03
CA CYS A 125 5.18 6.27 2.59
C CYS A 125 4.95 5.80 1.16
N PHE A 126 5.82 6.24 0.26
CA PHE A 126 5.91 5.73 -1.10
C PHE A 126 6.74 4.47 -1.13
N VAL A 127 6.24 3.45 -1.81
CA VAL A 127 6.91 2.17 -2.01
C VAL A 127 6.69 1.68 -3.43
N HIS A 128 7.78 1.37 -4.12
CA HIS A 128 7.76 0.56 -5.34
C HIS A 128 7.86 -0.90 -4.92
N THR A 129 6.95 -1.76 -5.35
CA THR A 129 6.87 -3.15 -4.85
C THR A 129 6.24 -4.07 -5.88
N PRO A 130 6.55 -5.37 -5.88
CA PRO A 130 5.72 -6.36 -6.56
C PRO A 130 4.33 -6.40 -5.92
N PHE A 131 3.31 -6.55 -6.74
CA PHE A 131 1.92 -6.81 -6.36
C PHE A 131 1.54 -8.23 -6.78
N PHE A 132 1.27 -9.11 -5.82
CA PHE A 132 1.00 -10.53 -6.00
C PHE A 132 -0.50 -10.81 -6.06
N ARG A 133 -0.87 -11.84 -6.84
CA ARG A 133 -2.23 -12.40 -6.86
C ARG A 133 -2.51 -13.13 -5.54
N SER A 134 -3.69 -12.97 -4.96
CA SER A 134 -4.03 -13.65 -3.70
C SER A 134 -4.25 -15.16 -3.90
N GLU A 135 -4.19 -15.95 -2.82
CA GLU A 135 -4.50 -17.39 -2.89
C GLU A 135 -5.93 -17.64 -3.36
N GLU A 136 -6.91 -16.82 -2.96
CA GLU A 136 -8.30 -16.96 -3.42
C GLU A 136 -8.42 -16.68 -4.93
N GLU A 137 -7.69 -15.69 -5.43
CA GLU A 137 -7.62 -15.37 -6.87
C GLU A 137 -6.87 -16.45 -7.64
N LYS A 138 -5.83 -17.05 -7.05
CA LYS A 138 -5.14 -18.22 -7.62
C LYS A 138 -6.05 -19.44 -7.66
N ASP A 139 -6.78 -19.75 -6.59
CA ASP A 139 -7.75 -20.84 -6.54
C ASP A 139 -8.84 -20.69 -7.60
N PHE A 140 -9.32 -19.48 -7.81
CA PHE A 140 -10.27 -19.17 -8.87
C PHE A 140 -9.68 -19.50 -10.26
N VAL A 141 -8.47 -19.03 -10.55
CA VAL A 141 -7.77 -19.33 -11.82
C VAL A 141 -7.44 -20.82 -11.96
N LEU A 142 -7.04 -21.49 -10.88
CA LEU A 142 -6.75 -22.92 -10.86
C LEU A 142 -8.00 -23.76 -11.17
N ARG A 143 -9.18 -23.35 -10.70
CA ARG A 143 -10.45 -24.01 -11.08
C ARG A 143 -10.71 -23.89 -12.57
N ASP A 144 -10.49 -22.71 -13.15
CA ASP A 144 -10.63 -22.50 -14.58
C ASP A 144 -9.62 -23.37 -15.36
N VAL A 145 -8.34 -23.36 -14.96
CA VAL A 145 -7.28 -24.20 -15.55
C VAL A 145 -7.63 -25.69 -15.46
N CYS A 146 -8.14 -26.16 -14.33
CA CYS A 146 -8.59 -27.54 -14.16
C CYS A 146 -9.75 -27.87 -15.10
N GLY A 147 -10.73 -26.98 -15.25
CA GLY A 147 -11.81 -27.12 -16.23
C GLY A 147 -11.28 -27.23 -17.67
N VAL A 148 -10.25 -26.43 -18.02
CA VAL A 148 -9.59 -26.49 -19.33
C VAL A 148 -8.80 -27.79 -19.51
N LYS A 149 -8.07 -28.26 -18.49
CA LYS A 149 -7.36 -29.56 -18.52
C LYS A 149 -8.32 -30.73 -18.75
N VAL A 150 -9.49 -30.71 -18.11
CA VAL A 150 -10.54 -31.71 -18.34
C VAL A 150 -11.00 -31.68 -19.81
N LYS A 151 -11.20 -30.50 -20.39
CA LYS A 151 -11.53 -30.36 -21.82
C LYS A 151 -10.45 -30.93 -22.75
N ILE A 152 -9.15 -30.72 -22.43
CA ILE A 152 -8.05 -31.34 -23.20
C ILE A 152 -8.12 -32.86 -23.16
N ALA A 153 -8.32 -33.45 -21.98
CA ALA A 153 -8.43 -34.90 -21.84
C ALA A 153 -9.61 -35.44 -22.66
N SER A 154 -10.76 -34.74 -22.66
CA SER A 154 -11.90 -35.12 -23.50
C SER A 154 -11.61 -35.01 -25.00
N LEU A 155 -10.84 -33.99 -25.44
CA LEU A 155 -10.40 -33.89 -26.84
C LEU A 155 -9.47 -35.05 -27.22
N ASP A 156 -8.56 -35.45 -26.33
CA ASP A 156 -7.68 -36.60 -26.56
C ASP A 156 -8.45 -37.90 -26.76
N GLU A 157 -9.49 -38.14 -25.96
CA GLU A 157 -10.36 -39.31 -26.14
C GLU A 157 -11.13 -39.28 -27.47
N LEU A 158 -11.59 -38.11 -27.92
CA LEU A 158 -12.30 -37.95 -29.19
C LEU A 158 -11.38 -38.15 -30.39
N ILE A 159 -10.15 -37.61 -30.33
CA ILE A 159 -9.13 -37.82 -31.37
C ILE A 159 -8.82 -39.30 -31.53
N GLN A 160 -8.65 -40.03 -30.42
CA GLN A 160 -8.36 -41.47 -30.44
C GLN A 160 -9.50 -42.33 -31.02
N LYS A 161 -10.75 -41.87 -30.93
CA LYS A 161 -11.94 -42.59 -31.40
C LYS A 161 -12.38 -42.19 -32.82
N SER A 162 -11.79 -41.15 -33.40
CA SER A 162 -12.17 -40.66 -34.73
C SER A 162 -11.42 -41.42 -35.83
N GLU A 163 -12.14 -41.80 -36.89
CA GLU A 163 -11.55 -42.38 -38.11
C GLU A 163 -11.48 -41.35 -39.27
N ASP A 164 -12.12 -40.19 -39.13
CA ASP A 164 -12.09 -39.10 -40.12
C ASP A 164 -10.85 -38.22 -39.91
N ALA A 165 -9.97 -38.20 -40.93
CA ALA A 165 -8.73 -37.43 -40.94
C ALA A 165 -8.95 -35.92 -40.77
N THR A 166 -10.02 -35.38 -41.36
CA THR A 166 -10.35 -33.94 -41.28
C THR A 166 -10.80 -33.58 -39.85
N ALA A 167 -11.56 -34.46 -39.23
CA ALA A 167 -11.99 -34.30 -37.84
C ALA A 167 -10.80 -34.40 -36.87
N ILE A 168 -9.88 -35.35 -37.10
CA ILE A 168 -8.64 -35.48 -36.31
C ILE A 168 -7.80 -34.21 -36.39
N GLU A 169 -7.61 -33.65 -37.59
CA GLU A 169 -6.83 -32.42 -37.78
C GLU A 169 -7.47 -31.23 -37.03
N THR A 170 -8.78 -31.07 -37.15
CA THR A 170 -9.54 -29.99 -36.48
C THR A 170 -9.49 -30.11 -34.95
N LEU A 171 -9.68 -31.31 -34.41
CA LEU A 171 -9.62 -31.56 -32.97
C LEU A 171 -8.20 -31.37 -32.42
N SER A 172 -7.18 -31.79 -33.18
CA SER A 172 -5.77 -31.61 -32.80
C SER A 172 -5.38 -30.13 -32.76
N ALA A 173 -5.83 -29.34 -33.73
CA ALA A 173 -5.65 -27.88 -33.72
C ALA A 173 -6.31 -27.25 -32.49
N SER A 174 -7.55 -27.65 -32.18
CA SER A 174 -8.28 -27.15 -31.00
C SER A 174 -7.58 -27.50 -29.68
N LYS A 175 -7.03 -28.72 -29.57
CA LYS A 175 -6.23 -29.16 -28.41
C LYS A 175 -4.99 -28.29 -28.21
N ASN A 176 -4.26 -28.00 -29.30
CA ASN A 176 -3.05 -27.17 -29.23
C ASN A 176 -3.35 -25.74 -28.77
N VAL A 177 -4.46 -25.15 -29.23
CA VAL A 177 -4.92 -23.83 -28.76
C VAL A 177 -5.19 -23.86 -27.24
N LEU A 178 -5.96 -24.84 -26.75
CA LEU A 178 -6.23 -24.98 -25.32
C LEU A 178 -4.95 -25.19 -24.49
N ALA A 179 -4.01 -25.99 -24.99
CA ALA A 179 -2.74 -26.25 -24.28
C ALA A 179 -1.90 -24.97 -24.13
N ALA A 180 -1.86 -24.13 -25.16
CA ALA A 180 -1.19 -22.83 -25.11
C ALA A 180 -1.87 -21.87 -24.12
N GLU A 181 -3.20 -21.88 -24.01
CA GLU A 181 -3.93 -21.11 -23.00
C GLU A 181 -3.59 -21.57 -21.57
N ILE A 182 -3.50 -22.88 -21.32
CA ILE A 182 -3.08 -23.41 -20.01
C ILE A 182 -1.68 -22.93 -19.64
N LEU A 183 -0.73 -22.97 -20.58
CA LEU A 183 0.64 -22.53 -20.32
C LEU A 183 0.67 -21.05 -19.91
N LYS A 184 -0.04 -20.20 -20.65
CA LYS A 184 -0.19 -18.77 -20.33
C LYS A 184 -0.86 -18.55 -18.97
N MET A 185 -1.91 -19.31 -18.64
CA MET A 185 -2.59 -19.22 -17.34
C MET A 185 -1.65 -19.62 -16.19
N ASN A 186 -0.85 -20.68 -16.37
CA ASN A 186 0.12 -21.13 -15.36
C ASN A 186 1.25 -20.11 -15.15
N GLU A 187 1.77 -19.50 -16.21
CA GLU A 187 2.76 -18.43 -16.08
C GLU A 187 2.16 -17.22 -15.35
N SER A 188 0.89 -16.88 -15.63
CA SER A 188 0.18 -15.78 -14.96
C SER A 188 -0.04 -15.99 -13.45
N LEU A 189 -0.11 -17.25 -12.98
CA LEU A 189 -0.35 -17.58 -11.56
C LEU A 189 0.81 -17.15 -10.65
N PHE A 190 2.01 -16.99 -11.22
CA PHE A 190 3.23 -16.56 -10.50
C PHE A 190 3.71 -15.17 -10.90
N GLN A 191 2.99 -14.49 -11.81
CA GLN A 191 3.31 -13.12 -12.19
C GLN A 191 2.87 -12.15 -11.10
N HIS A 192 3.77 -11.25 -10.76
CA HIS A 192 3.47 -10.03 -10.01
C HIS A 192 3.47 -8.86 -10.98
N ILE A 193 2.78 -7.78 -10.59
CA ILE A 193 2.83 -6.51 -11.30
C ILE A 193 3.69 -5.55 -10.47
N ASP A 194 4.67 -4.92 -11.10
CA ASP A 194 5.45 -3.86 -10.45
C ASP A 194 4.57 -2.62 -10.30
N VAL A 195 4.34 -2.18 -9.07
CA VAL A 195 3.46 -1.06 -8.77
C VAL A 195 4.13 -0.04 -7.86
N LYS A 196 3.73 1.21 -8.03
CA LYS A 196 4.14 2.34 -7.20
C LYS A 196 2.98 2.76 -6.33
N ILE A 197 3.13 2.64 -5.01
CA ILE A 197 2.07 2.88 -4.04
C ILE A 197 2.50 3.99 -3.08
N LEU A 198 1.67 5.04 -2.95
CA LEU A 198 1.78 6.00 -1.85
C LEU A 198 0.75 5.67 -0.78
N ASN A 199 1.24 5.33 0.41
CA ASN A 199 0.43 5.04 1.58
C ASN A 199 0.24 6.32 2.39
N VAL A 200 -1.00 6.80 2.50
CA VAL A 200 -1.30 8.08 3.13
C VAL A 200 -2.08 7.88 4.43
N PRO A 201 -1.64 8.45 5.57
CA PRO A 201 -2.43 8.45 6.78
C PRO A 201 -3.52 9.51 6.68
N ALA A 202 -4.76 9.04 6.62
CA ALA A 202 -5.92 9.91 6.78
C ALA A 202 -6.35 9.90 8.25
N PRO A 203 -6.93 11.00 8.78
CA PRO A 203 -7.44 11.01 10.14
C PRO A 203 -8.46 9.88 10.35
N ALA A 204 -8.17 8.99 11.31
CA ALA A 204 -8.97 7.82 11.63
C ALA A 204 -9.80 8.07 12.89
N PHE A 205 -11.13 8.15 12.76
CA PHE A 205 -12.03 8.51 13.86
C PHE A 205 -12.96 7.37 14.29
N ASP A 206 -12.53 6.11 14.13
CA ASP A 206 -13.32 4.91 14.42
C ASP A 206 -13.88 4.90 15.86
N ALA A 207 -13.13 5.47 16.81
CA ALA A 207 -13.55 5.62 18.19
C ALA A 207 -13.02 6.92 18.85
N HIS A 208 -13.84 7.48 19.75
CA HIS A 208 -13.54 8.72 20.49
C HIS A 208 -12.29 8.65 21.38
N TYR A 209 -11.78 7.45 21.67
CA TYR A 209 -10.57 7.24 22.48
C TYR A 209 -9.30 7.04 21.64
N GLN A 210 -9.41 6.97 20.30
CA GLN A 210 -8.22 6.89 19.44
C GLN A 210 -7.47 8.22 19.47
N TYR A 211 -6.14 8.15 19.33
CA TYR A 211 -5.26 9.31 19.39
C TYR A 211 -5.63 10.39 18.35
N ASP A 212 -6.02 9.99 17.15
CA ASP A 212 -6.50 10.89 16.08
C ASP A 212 -7.75 11.66 16.50
N ASN A 213 -8.72 10.98 17.10
CA ASN A 213 -9.93 11.62 17.60
C ASN A 213 -9.59 12.62 18.72
N LEU A 214 -8.80 12.20 19.70
CA LEU A 214 -8.36 13.05 20.81
C LEU A 214 -7.60 14.31 20.33
N LYS A 215 -6.87 14.20 19.21
CA LYS A 215 -6.12 15.30 18.57
C LYS A 215 -7.01 16.26 17.80
N PHE A 216 -7.81 15.74 16.86
CA PHE A 216 -8.58 16.57 15.93
C PHE A 216 -9.92 17.05 16.50
N PHE A 217 -10.36 16.47 17.62
CA PHE A 217 -11.60 16.83 18.30
C PHE A 217 -11.38 17.19 19.77
N PRO A 218 -10.50 18.17 20.10
CA PRO A 218 -10.54 18.75 21.42
C PRO A 218 -11.94 19.34 21.64
N LYS A 219 -12.51 19.17 22.85
CA LYS A 219 -13.81 19.76 23.18
C LYS A 219 -13.79 21.26 22.91
N ASN A 220 -14.72 21.73 22.08
CA ASN A 220 -14.93 23.13 21.72
C ASN A 220 -13.80 23.84 20.95
N ASP A 221 -12.98 23.12 20.18
CA ASP A 221 -12.00 23.76 19.29
C ASP A 221 -12.71 24.45 18.10
N PRO A 222 -12.73 25.81 18.02
CA PRO A 222 -13.39 26.51 16.93
C PRO A 222 -12.67 26.34 15.58
N LEU A 223 -11.39 25.97 15.59
CA LEU A 223 -10.56 25.78 14.38
C LEU A 223 -10.58 24.34 13.86
N ARG A 224 -11.42 23.48 14.43
CA ARG A 224 -11.48 22.05 14.08
C ARG A 224 -11.63 21.82 12.57
N ASN A 225 -12.55 22.52 11.93
CA ASN A 225 -12.83 22.32 10.50
C ASN A 225 -11.62 22.74 9.65
N ASP A 226 -11.01 23.87 9.97
CA ASP A 226 -9.81 24.38 9.28
C ASP A 226 -8.67 23.37 9.40
N LYS A 227 -8.41 22.84 10.59
CA LYS A 227 -7.37 21.81 10.83
C LYS A 227 -7.61 20.53 10.03
N LEU A 228 -8.87 20.11 9.85
CA LEU A 228 -9.20 18.94 9.03
C LEU A 228 -8.98 19.23 7.54
N ILE A 229 -9.36 20.41 7.07
CA ILE A 229 -9.12 20.87 5.69
C ILE A 229 -7.62 20.95 5.42
N GLU A 230 -6.84 21.54 6.33
CA GLU A 230 -5.37 21.61 6.25
C GLU A 230 -4.75 20.22 6.22
N ARG A 231 -5.25 19.27 7.02
CA ARG A 231 -4.77 17.88 6.99
C ARG A 231 -5.03 17.21 5.65
N PHE A 232 -6.22 17.36 5.07
CA PHE A 232 -6.51 16.84 3.73
C PHE A 232 -5.70 17.55 2.65
N THR A 233 -5.52 18.87 2.77
CA THR A 233 -4.64 19.66 1.89
C THR A 233 -3.23 19.07 1.90
N LEU A 234 -2.70 18.79 3.09
CA LEU A 234 -1.38 18.22 3.28
C LEU A 234 -1.27 16.82 2.65
N ILE A 235 -2.26 15.95 2.85
CA ILE A 235 -2.30 14.62 2.22
C ILE A 235 -2.24 14.74 0.69
N PHE A 236 -3.06 15.60 0.10
CA PHE A 236 -3.07 15.82 -1.34
C PHE A 236 -1.79 16.46 -1.86
N ARG A 237 -1.19 17.40 -1.09
CA ARG A 237 0.11 17.97 -1.44
C ARG A 237 1.17 16.89 -1.58
N SER A 238 1.20 15.92 -0.67
CA SER A 238 2.15 14.79 -0.75
C SER A 238 1.86 13.83 -1.90
N ILE A 239 0.59 13.60 -2.23
CA ILE A 239 0.19 12.81 -3.41
C ILE A 239 0.75 13.46 -4.68
N PHE A 240 0.55 14.77 -4.87
CA PHE A 240 1.02 15.48 -6.05
C PHE A 240 2.54 15.66 -6.09
N ALA A 241 3.17 16.00 -4.96
CA ALA A 241 4.63 16.07 -4.86
C ALA A 241 5.28 14.72 -5.23
N CYS A 242 4.73 13.61 -4.74
CA CYS A 242 5.19 12.27 -5.10
C CYS A 242 5.02 12.00 -6.59
N ALA A 243 3.86 12.31 -7.17
CA ALA A 243 3.60 12.07 -8.59
C ALA A 243 4.56 12.87 -9.49
N LEU A 244 4.77 14.16 -9.19
CA LEU A 244 5.68 15.02 -9.94
C LEU A 244 7.13 14.54 -9.84
N ARG A 245 7.61 14.25 -8.61
CA ARG A 245 8.99 13.76 -8.39
C ARG A 245 9.27 12.47 -9.16
N GLU A 246 8.33 11.53 -9.10
CA GLU A 246 8.49 10.20 -9.68
C GLU A 246 8.02 10.16 -11.16
N ASN A 247 7.72 11.33 -11.76
CA ASN A 247 7.27 11.51 -13.15
C ASN A 247 6.08 10.61 -13.53
N LEU A 248 5.08 10.56 -12.65
CA LEU A 248 3.84 9.80 -12.77
C LEU A 248 2.74 10.70 -13.31
N THR A 249 1.90 10.16 -14.19
CA THR A 249 0.86 10.91 -14.91
C THR A 249 -0.55 10.45 -14.57
N GLU A 250 -0.70 9.32 -13.90
CA GLU A 250 -2.02 8.78 -13.54
C GLU A 250 -2.05 8.45 -12.04
N ILE A 251 -3.00 9.00 -11.30
CA ILE A 251 -3.15 8.79 -9.85
C ILE A 251 -4.47 8.08 -9.58
N TYR A 252 -4.39 6.93 -8.93
CA TYR A 252 -5.53 6.10 -8.57
C TYR A 252 -5.77 6.17 -7.06
N LEU A 253 -6.84 6.84 -6.67
CA LEU A 253 -7.19 7.14 -5.29
C LEU A 253 -8.19 6.13 -4.76
N VAL A 254 -7.88 5.47 -3.65
CA VAL A 254 -8.91 4.92 -2.75
C VAL A 254 -9.46 6.06 -1.89
N GLY A 255 -10.72 5.99 -1.49
CA GLY A 255 -11.36 6.99 -0.62
C GLY A 255 -10.80 7.02 0.81
N PHE A 256 -9.55 7.42 1.00
CA PHE A 256 -8.88 7.49 2.31
C PHE A 256 -9.62 8.46 3.24
N GLY A 257 -9.77 8.08 4.51
CA GLY A 257 -10.52 8.88 5.50
C GLY A 257 -12.05 8.82 5.36
N LEU A 258 -12.60 8.35 4.24
CA LEU A 258 -14.03 8.49 3.92
C LEU A 258 -14.85 7.21 4.13
N GLY A 259 -14.19 6.09 4.41
CA GLY A 259 -14.81 4.79 4.72
C GLY A 259 -15.21 4.70 6.19
N HIS A 260 -14.62 3.74 6.91
CA HIS A 260 -14.93 3.51 8.34
C HIS A 260 -14.66 4.74 9.23
N PHE A 261 -13.73 5.60 8.81
CA PHE A 261 -13.32 6.80 9.53
C PHE A 261 -14.33 7.97 9.47
N ASP A 262 -15.39 7.87 8.66
CA ASP A 262 -16.54 8.80 8.60
C ASP A 262 -16.17 10.31 8.55
N ASN A 263 -15.10 10.66 7.81
CA ASN A 263 -14.73 12.07 7.64
C ASN A 263 -15.73 12.83 6.76
N SER A 264 -15.80 14.15 6.98
CA SER A 264 -16.57 15.06 6.12
C SER A 264 -16.04 15.06 4.68
N ARG A 265 -16.92 14.75 3.74
CA ARG A 265 -16.63 14.86 2.30
C ARG A 265 -16.29 16.29 1.88
N ASP A 266 -16.90 17.29 2.50
CA ASP A 266 -16.61 18.69 2.16
C ASP A 266 -15.19 19.08 2.58
N HIS A 267 -14.70 18.62 3.74
CA HIS A 267 -13.30 18.86 4.14
C HIS A 267 -12.31 18.19 3.19
N TYR A 268 -12.62 16.96 2.75
CA TYR A 268 -11.82 16.24 1.76
C TYR A 268 -11.74 16.98 0.42
N VAL A 269 -12.88 17.45 -0.09
CA VAL A 269 -12.94 18.20 -1.35
C VAL A 269 -12.22 19.53 -1.24
N GLN A 270 -12.42 20.27 -0.15
CA GLN A 270 -11.73 21.54 0.07
C GLN A 270 -10.21 21.33 0.16
N GLY A 271 -9.75 20.27 0.83
CA GLY A 271 -8.34 19.92 0.88
C GLY A 271 -7.75 19.60 -0.50
N LEU A 272 -8.49 18.86 -1.34
CA LEU A 272 -8.11 18.61 -2.72
C LEU A 272 -8.02 19.92 -3.52
N GLN A 273 -9.03 20.79 -3.43
CA GLN A 273 -9.05 22.08 -4.13
C GLN A 273 -7.84 22.96 -3.74
N ASN A 274 -7.52 23.04 -2.45
CA ASN A 274 -6.37 23.81 -1.97
C ASN A 274 -5.05 23.26 -2.54
N ALA A 275 -4.89 21.93 -2.59
CA ALA A 275 -3.70 21.30 -3.16
C ALA A 275 -3.62 21.50 -4.68
N LEU A 276 -4.73 21.40 -5.42
CA LEU A 276 -4.77 21.68 -6.85
C LEU A 276 -4.36 23.14 -7.14
N GLN A 277 -4.87 24.09 -6.35
CA GLN A 277 -4.50 25.50 -6.49
C GLN A 277 -3.00 25.72 -6.26
N PHE A 278 -2.41 25.03 -5.28
CA PHE A 278 -0.98 25.11 -4.98
C PHE A 278 -0.11 24.66 -6.17
N PHE A 279 -0.48 23.56 -6.83
CA PHE A 279 0.29 22.98 -7.93
C PHE A 279 -0.11 23.50 -9.34
N ALA A 280 -1.13 24.34 -9.46
CA ALA A 280 -1.76 24.70 -10.74
C ALA A 280 -0.77 25.19 -11.82
N ASN A 281 0.30 25.87 -11.42
CA ASN A 281 1.30 26.45 -12.34
C ASN A 281 2.59 25.63 -12.47
N TRP A 282 2.63 24.43 -11.91
CA TRP A 282 3.84 23.62 -11.89
C TRP A 282 3.99 22.83 -13.19
N GLU A 283 5.21 22.78 -13.69
CA GLU A 283 5.51 22.01 -14.90
C GLU A 283 5.18 20.53 -14.68
N GLY A 284 4.52 19.92 -15.66
CA GLY A 284 4.08 18.53 -15.62
C GLY A 284 2.78 18.28 -14.86
N PHE A 285 2.33 19.19 -13.98
CA PHE A 285 1.11 18.98 -13.19
C PHE A 285 -0.16 18.86 -14.04
N GLN A 286 -0.25 19.62 -15.13
CA GLN A 286 -1.38 19.56 -16.07
C GLN A 286 -1.53 18.18 -16.73
N ASN A 287 -0.46 17.37 -16.77
CA ASN A 287 -0.49 16.03 -17.36
C ASN A 287 -1.00 14.95 -16.38
N ILE A 288 -1.34 15.31 -15.14
CA ILE A 288 -1.81 14.36 -14.14
C ILE A 288 -3.31 14.09 -14.29
N GLY A 289 -3.67 12.83 -14.47
CA GLY A 289 -5.03 12.31 -14.36
C GLY A 289 -5.35 11.80 -12.95
N LEU A 290 -6.56 12.05 -12.48
CA LEU A 290 -7.07 11.57 -11.19
C LEU A 290 -8.20 10.56 -11.39
N HIS A 291 -8.06 9.38 -10.78
CA HIS A 291 -9.00 8.27 -10.89
C HIS A 291 -9.45 7.83 -9.51
N PHE A 292 -10.75 7.89 -9.23
CA PHE A 292 -11.31 7.45 -7.96
C PHE A 292 -11.78 6.00 -8.06
N LEU A 293 -11.18 5.13 -7.23
CA LEU A 293 -11.53 3.72 -7.11
C LEU A 293 -12.59 3.49 -6.04
N ASP A 294 -13.62 2.71 -6.37
CA ASP A 294 -14.64 2.19 -5.44
C ASP A 294 -15.36 3.28 -4.62
N TYR A 295 -15.42 4.47 -5.19
CA TYR A 295 -16.22 5.56 -4.66
C TYR A 295 -17.66 5.48 -5.18
N SER A 296 -18.64 6.09 -4.48
CA SER A 296 -19.95 6.25 -5.10
C SER A 296 -19.82 7.19 -6.31
N GLU A 297 -20.35 6.78 -7.46
CA GLU A 297 -20.31 7.58 -8.70
C GLU A 297 -20.85 9.00 -8.46
N ALA A 298 -21.93 9.11 -7.67
CA ALA A 298 -22.53 10.39 -7.28
C ALA A 298 -21.54 11.33 -6.56
N THR A 299 -20.66 10.79 -5.71
CA THR A 299 -19.66 11.63 -5.05
C THR A 299 -18.55 12.02 -6.01
N VAL A 300 -18.07 11.13 -6.90
CA VAL A 300 -17.05 11.54 -7.87
C VAL A 300 -17.60 12.63 -8.81
N HIS A 301 -18.87 12.53 -9.21
CA HIS A 301 -19.54 13.61 -9.93
C HIS A 301 -19.60 14.91 -9.12
N ALA A 302 -19.90 14.85 -7.81
CA ALA A 302 -19.91 16.03 -6.94
C ALA A 302 -18.51 16.66 -6.76
N ILE A 303 -17.47 15.83 -6.68
CA ILE A 303 -16.06 16.26 -6.65
C ILE A 303 -15.72 16.95 -7.97
N ARG A 304 -15.99 16.29 -9.10
CA ARG A 304 -15.74 16.80 -10.46
C ARG A 304 -16.46 18.13 -10.70
N ALA A 305 -17.69 18.29 -10.22
CA ALA A 305 -18.45 19.53 -10.38
C ALA A 305 -17.83 20.74 -9.64
N LYS A 306 -16.95 20.51 -8.66
CA LYS A 306 -16.29 21.54 -7.85
C LYS A 306 -14.82 21.75 -8.23
N ILE A 307 -14.30 20.98 -9.19
CA ILE A 307 -12.87 20.97 -9.52
C ILE A 307 -12.67 21.24 -11.02
N GLU A 308 -11.86 22.24 -11.32
CA GLU A 308 -11.46 22.61 -12.68
C GLU A 308 -9.98 22.29 -12.92
N GLY A 309 -9.57 22.19 -14.18
CA GLY A 309 -8.16 22.12 -14.57
C GLY A 309 -7.50 20.74 -14.48
N ILE A 310 -8.19 19.71 -13.99
CA ILE A 310 -7.67 18.33 -13.91
C ILE A 310 -8.70 17.30 -14.37
N LYS A 311 -8.24 16.25 -15.06
CA LYS A 311 -9.10 15.14 -15.49
C LYS A 311 -9.44 14.28 -14.27
N ILE A 312 -10.72 14.20 -13.92
CA ILE A 312 -11.21 13.32 -12.84
C ILE A 312 -12.10 12.23 -13.44
N GLU A 313 -11.78 10.97 -13.20
CA GLU A 313 -12.55 9.80 -13.65
C GLU A 313 -12.98 8.91 -12.46
N TYR A 314 -14.14 8.27 -12.63
CA TYR A 314 -14.63 7.26 -11.70
C TYR A 314 -14.35 5.89 -12.29
N ILE A 315 -13.75 5.00 -11.49
CA ILE A 315 -13.53 3.61 -11.86
C ILE A 315 -14.19 2.72 -10.83
N LYS A 316 -15.25 2.03 -11.27
CA LYS A 316 -15.91 1.01 -10.47
C LYS A 316 -14.99 -0.20 -10.36
N THR A 317 -14.69 -0.59 -9.12
CA THR A 317 -13.86 -1.77 -8.85
C THR A 317 -14.60 -2.70 -7.88
N ASN A 318 -14.00 -3.86 -7.63
CA ASN A 318 -14.36 -4.69 -6.50
C ASN A 318 -13.07 -4.92 -5.72
N TYR A 319 -12.96 -4.36 -4.51
CA TYR A 319 -11.75 -4.44 -3.69
C TYR A 319 -11.32 -5.87 -3.38
N ARG A 320 -12.25 -6.85 -3.41
CA ARG A 320 -11.92 -8.28 -3.27
C ARG A 320 -11.13 -8.84 -4.46
N CYS A 321 -11.17 -8.16 -5.60
CA CYS A 321 -10.47 -8.46 -6.85
C CYS A 321 -9.46 -7.35 -7.19
N LEU A 322 -8.72 -6.86 -6.18
CA LEU A 322 -7.78 -5.76 -6.36
C LEU A 322 -6.68 -6.10 -7.38
N PHE A 323 -6.20 -7.35 -7.42
CA PHE A 323 -5.21 -7.75 -8.43
C PHE A 323 -5.79 -7.60 -9.84
N SER A 324 -6.98 -8.12 -10.10
CA SER A 324 -7.65 -7.96 -11.41
C SER A 324 -7.93 -6.50 -11.75
N THR A 325 -8.13 -5.64 -10.75
CA THR A 325 -8.27 -4.20 -10.97
C THR A 325 -6.95 -3.58 -11.44
N ILE A 326 -5.84 -3.89 -10.76
CA ILE A 326 -4.50 -3.41 -11.13
C ILE A 326 -4.08 -3.96 -12.50
N GLU A 327 -4.41 -5.23 -12.80
CA GLU A 327 -4.17 -5.84 -14.11
C GLU A 327 -4.95 -5.13 -15.24
N LYS A 328 -6.19 -4.70 -14.99
CA LYS A 328 -6.93 -3.89 -15.97
C LYS A 328 -6.33 -2.50 -16.15
N ILE A 329 -5.84 -1.90 -15.06
CA ILE A 329 -5.14 -0.61 -15.10
C ILE A 329 -3.88 -0.74 -15.95
N SER A 330 -3.06 -1.78 -15.74
CA SER A 330 -1.83 -2.01 -16.51
C SER A 330 -2.06 -2.34 -17.99
N GLN A 331 -3.26 -2.81 -18.35
CA GLN A 331 -3.68 -2.96 -19.75
C GLN A 331 -4.14 -1.64 -20.40
N THR A 332 -4.57 -0.67 -19.59
CA THR A 332 -5.12 0.61 -20.06
C THR A 332 -4.06 1.71 -20.07
N PHE A 333 -3.16 1.69 -19.09
CA PHE A 333 -2.12 2.70 -18.87
C PHE A 333 -0.75 2.02 -18.71
N ASP A 334 0.31 2.77 -19.02
CA ASP A 334 1.66 2.36 -18.65
C ASP A 334 1.76 2.34 -17.11
N ILE A 335 1.78 1.14 -16.53
CA ILE A 335 1.80 0.95 -15.07
C ILE A 335 3.02 1.62 -14.41
N SER A 336 4.11 1.84 -15.16
CA SER A 336 5.28 2.56 -14.65
C SER A 336 5.02 4.06 -14.44
N LYS A 337 3.93 4.59 -15.01
CA LYS A 337 3.45 5.98 -14.90
C LYS A 337 2.26 6.14 -13.96
N VAL A 338 1.83 5.06 -13.32
CA VAL A 338 0.69 5.04 -12.40
C VAL A 338 1.16 5.15 -10.95
N LEU A 339 0.53 6.04 -10.19
CA LEU A 339 0.58 6.07 -8.73
C LEU A 339 -0.71 5.47 -8.15
N LEU A 340 -0.59 4.38 -7.41
CA LEU A 340 -1.68 3.87 -6.59
C LEU A 340 -1.62 4.57 -5.22
N VAL A 341 -2.73 5.15 -4.76
CA VAL A 341 -2.81 5.76 -3.43
C VAL A 341 -3.60 4.83 -2.54
N ASN A 342 -2.94 4.35 -1.49
CA ASN A 342 -3.51 3.49 -0.48
C ASN A 342 -3.80 4.28 0.80
N ALA A 343 -4.95 4.02 1.43
CA ALA A 343 -5.19 4.50 2.79
C ALA A 343 -4.20 3.81 3.75
N TRP A 344 -3.91 4.40 4.90
CA TRP A 344 -3.02 3.77 5.86
C TRP A 344 -3.37 4.21 7.28
N ASP A 345 -3.45 3.26 8.20
CA ASP A 345 -3.55 3.55 9.62
C ASP A 345 -2.19 4.00 10.18
N PRO A 346 -2.10 5.15 10.86
CA PRO A 346 -0.85 5.72 11.30
C PRO A 346 -0.15 4.98 12.46
N LEU A 347 -0.82 4.06 13.16
CA LEU A 347 -0.19 3.23 14.19
C LEU A 347 0.48 2.00 13.59
N SER A 348 -0.09 1.46 12.51
CA SER A 348 0.38 0.22 11.89
C SER A 348 1.59 0.40 10.98
N VAL A 349 2.31 -0.68 10.69
CA VAL A 349 3.26 -0.73 9.57
C VAL A 349 2.56 -0.45 8.23
N VAL A 350 3.32 0.00 7.24
CA VAL A 350 2.77 0.36 5.92
C VAL A 350 2.01 -0.82 5.31
N GLY A 351 0.76 -0.56 4.93
CA GLY A 351 -0.14 -1.56 4.38
C GLY A 351 -0.91 -2.38 5.39
N ASN A 352 -0.67 -2.24 6.69
CA ASN A 352 -1.46 -2.88 7.74
C ASN A 352 -1.69 -4.40 7.48
N GLY A 353 -0.70 -5.04 6.85
CA GLY A 353 -0.84 -6.18 5.92
C GLY A 353 -1.10 -7.53 6.56
N ASN A 354 -1.87 -7.56 7.63
CA ASN A 354 -2.21 -8.76 8.35
C ASN A 354 -3.32 -9.55 7.65
N SER A 355 -3.28 -10.87 7.78
CA SER A 355 -4.23 -11.82 7.16
C SER A 355 -5.70 -11.72 7.62
N CYS A 356 -6.03 -10.86 8.60
CA CYS A 356 -7.39 -10.61 9.06
C CYS A 356 -8.00 -9.27 8.62
N ASP A 357 -7.20 -8.31 8.11
CA ASP A 357 -7.71 -7.05 7.57
C ASP A 357 -8.23 -7.07 6.11
N ASN A 358 -9.55 -6.97 5.92
CA ASN A 358 -10.19 -6.92 4.61
C ASN A 358 -10.43 -5.49 4.08
N SER A 359 -9.88 -4.47 4.75
CA SER A 359 -9.85 -3.09 4.26
C SER A 359 -8.99 -2.96 3.01
N TRP A 360 -9.05 -1.79 2.36
CA TRP A 360 -8.19 -1.47 1.23
C TRP A 360 -6.69 -1.60 1.57
N ASP A 361 -6.27 -1.05 2.71
CA ASP A 361 -4.87 -1.11 3.11
C ASP A 361 -4.41 -2.53 3.41
N GLY A 362 -5.23 -3.32 4.13
CA GLY A 362 -4.97 -4.74 4.34
C GLY A 362 -4.86 -5.53 3.02
N GLN A 363 -5.70 -5.23 2.02
CA GLN A 363 -5.62 -5.87 0.70
C GLN A 363 -4.33 -5.52 -0.06
N TYR A 364 -3.82 -4.30 0.06
CA TYR A 364 -2.51 -3.92 -0.47
C TYR A 364 -1.39 -4.61 0.30
N GLY A 365 -1.41 -4.58 1.63
CA GLY A 365 -0.38 -5.17 2.48
C GLY A 365 -0.23 -6.67 2.27
N ARG A 366 -1.34 -7.40 2.14
CA ARG A 366 -1.29 -8.85 1.88
C ARG A 366 -0.81 -9.24 0.49
N ARG A 367 -0.75 -8.30 -0.43
CA ARG A 367 -0.37 -8.55 -1.83
C ARG A 367 0.96 -7.89 -2.18
N THR A 368 1.68 -7.31 -1.22
CA THR A 368 2.93 -6.59 -1.51
C THR A 368 3.96 -6.80 -0.41
N LEU A 369 5.22 -6.45 -0.68
CA LEU A 369 6.30 -6.50 0.32
C LEU A 369 6.49 -5.15 1.04
N MET A 370 5.55 -4.22 0.91
CA MET A 370 5.77 -2.83 1.33
C MET A 370 6.00 -2.66 2.83
N GLN A 371 5.43 -3.53 3.67
CA GLN A 371 5.72 -3.55 5.10
C GLN A 371 7.21 -3.72 5.37
N TYR A 372 7.90 -4.61 4.63
CA TYR A 372 9.33 -4.85 4.84
C TYR A 372 10.19 -3.73 4.24
N PHE A 373 9.82 -3.23 3.06
CA PHE A 373 10.57 -2.13 2.42
C PHE A 373 10.44 -0.80 3.16
N SER A 374 9.36 -0.60 3.92
CA SER A 374 9.07 0.66 4.64
C SER A 374 9.68 0.75 6.04
N MET A 375 10.26 -0.33 6.56
CA MET A 375 10.76 -0.39 7.93
C MET A 375 12.25 -0.06 8.01
N PRO A 376 12.66 0.98 8.75
CA PRO A 376 14.07 1.34 8.94
C PRO A 376 14.92 0.26 9.59
N GLN A 377 14.35 -0.68 10.34
CA GLN A 377 15.07 -1.83 10.91
C GLN A 377 15.43 -2.90 9.86
N ILE A 378 14.80 -2.84 8.68
CA ILE A 378 14.94 -3.83 7.61
C ILE A 378 15.58 -3.21 6.37
N ASN A 379 15.27 -1.95 6.07
CA ASN A 379 15.73 -1.22 4.89
C ASN A 379 16.49 0.05 5.27
N ASP A 380 17.81 0.07 5.05
CA ASP A 380 18.68 1.22 5.30
C ASP A 380 18.66 2.27 4.18
N LYS A 381 18.01 1.99 3.05
CA LYS A 381 17.99 2.85 1.85
C LYS A 381 16.80 3.81 1.82
N ILE A 382 15.98 3.82 2.86
CA ILE A 382 14.79 4.66 2.95
C ILE A 382 15.18 6.13 2.85
N ARG A 383 14.53 6.84 1.92
CA ARG A 383 14.67 8.29 1.74
C ARG A 383 13.63 9.02 2.57
N TYR A 384 13.97 10.22 3.03
CA TYR A 384 13.07 11.11 3.77
C TYR A 384 13.05 12.45 3.05
N ILE A 385 11.87 12.91 2.67
CA ILE A 385 11.69 14.10 1.86
C ILE A 385 10.68 15.02 2.55
N ASP A 386 11.09 16.26 2.72
CA ASP A 386 10.20 17.33 3.13
C ASP A 386 9.45 17.84 1.89
N ILE A 387 8.12 17.86 1.94
CA ILE A 387 7.33 18.38 0.83
C ILE A 387 7.33 19.90 0.76
N ASP A 388 7.87 20.59 1.78
CA ASP A 388 8.10 22.03 1.72
C ASP A 388 9.32 22.40 0.87
N ASP A 389 10.15 21.42 0.49
CA ASP A 389 11.24 21.60 -0.49
C ASP A 389 10.74 21.63 -1.95
N PHE A 390 9.45 21.37 -2.17
CA PHE A 390 8.82 21.42 -3.48
C PHE A 390 8.41 22.85 -3.82
#